data_AF-A0A8C0CGA7-F1
#
_entry.id   AF-A0A8C0CGA7-F1
#
_cell.length_a   1.000
_cell.length_b   1.000
_cell.length_c   1.000
_cell.angle_alpha   90.00
_cell.angle_beta   90.00
_cell.angle_gamma   90.00
#
_symmetry.space_group_name_H-M   'P 1'
#
loop_
_entity.id
_entity.type
_entity.pdbx_description
1 polymer ?
#
loop_
_entity_poly.entity_id
_entity_poly.type
_entity_poly.pdbx_seq_one_letter_code
_entity_poly.pdbx_strand_id
1 'polypeptide(L)'
;MGPTMVYFIQKFSRASSKMLKYPSTIRLGAKRRIETFSLKTCLQQNFSPLFPRPWLVSSFPVCMSKTQYYHTSPCSFKKKQEQAVLPARPPQTISYLPDSPKPALYITLAGLIPFIAPPLVMVMTKTYIPILAFTQMAYGASFLSFLGGIRWGFTLPQGSPAKPDFLNLANSAAPVVFSWLAFFVSERLSEAIVTVIIGLGIALHTELFLLPHYPNWFKALRIVVTLVAFVSFVITLLVKDFYPEKGPKRLRQVE
;
A
#
# COMPACT_ATOMS: atom_id res chain seq x y z
N MET A 1 -29.41 37.46 -1.14
CA MET A 1 -28.31 36.81 -0.38
C MET A 1 -27.56 37.91 0.36
N GLY A 2 -27.70 37.95 1.68
CA GLY A 2 -27.42 39.14 2.49
C GLY A 2 -25.94 39.36 2.84
N PRO A 3 -25.58 40.59 3.26
CA PRO A 3 -24.22 41.06 3.55
C PRO A 3 -23.54 40.41 4.78
N THR A 4 -24.15 39.40 5.40
CA THR A 4 -23.67 38.73 6.62
C THR A 4 -22.58 37.69 6.37
N MET A 5 -22.51 37.09 5.18
CA MET A 5 -21.50 36.06 4.84
C MET A 5 -20.09 36.63 4.62
N VAL A 6 -19.99 37.83 4.06
CA VAL A 6 -18.68 38.48 3.80
C VAL A 6 -18.02 38.94 5.11
N TYR A 7 -18.82 39.36 6.09
CA TYR A 7 -18.33 39.76 7.40
C TYR A 7 -17.71 38.59 8.19
N PHE A 8 -18.24 37.38 8.03
CA PHE A 8 -17.73 36.20 8.74
C PHE A 8 -16.35 35.76 8.23
N ILE A 9 -16.12 35.86 6.91
CA ILE A 9 -14.82 35.56 6.27
C ILE A 9 -13.77 36.61 6.67
N GLN A 10 -14.16 37.89 6.74
CA GLN A 10 -13.23 38.96 7.13
C GLN A 10 -12.81 38.89 8.61
N LYS A 11 -13.67 38.36 9.49
CA LYS A 11 -13.37 38.16 10.93
C LYS A 11 -12.34 37.06 11.17
N PHE A 12 -12.31 36.00 10.35
CA PHE A 12 -11.30 34.95 10.43
C PHE A 12 -9.93 35.38 9.88
N SER A 13 -9.90 36.27 8.88
CA SER A 13 -8.65 36.79 8.31
C SER A 13 -7.84 37.66 9.29
N ARG A 14 -8.49 38.37 10.23
CA ARG A 14 -7.80 39.24 11.19
C ARG A 14 -7.32 38.57 12.48
N ALA A 15 -7.69 37.31 12.75
CA ALA A 15 -7.39 36.64 14.01
C ALA A 15 -6.10 35.80 14.02
N SER A 16 -5.38 35.66 12.90
CA SER A 16 -4.19 34.79 12.82
C SER A 16 -2.95 35.56 12.34
N SER A 17 -2.43 36.47 13.17
CA SER A 17 -1.12 37.08 12.92
C SER A 17 -0.24 37.22 14.17
N LYS A 18 -0.60 36.57 15.28
CA LYS A 18 0.18 36.61 16.52
C LYS A 18 0.56 35.20 17.00
N MET A 19 1.41 34.49 16.26
CA MET A 19 2.29 33.45 16.81
C MET A 19 3.30 32.95 15.76
N LEU A 20 4.28 33.80 15.43
CA LEU A 20 5.51 33.34 14.81
C LEU A 20 6.66 34.29 15.17
N LYS A 21 7.13 34.21 16.42
CA LYS A 21 8.42 34.77 16.83
C LYS A 21 9.07 33.85 17.86
N TYR A 22 9.81 32.86 17.36
CA TYR A 22 10.89 32.23 18.11
C TYR A 22 12.17 32.45 17.30
N PRO A 23 13.15 33.22 17.79
CA PRO A 23 14.47 33.24 17.20
C PRO A 23 15.21 31.98 17.64
N SER A 24 15.38 31.02 16.75
CA SER A 24 16.31 29.92 16.94
C SER A 24 17.74 30.44 16.76
N THR A 25 18.36 30.87 17.85
CA THR A 25 19.80 31.15 17.89
C THR A 25 20.56 29.83 17.76
N ILE A 26 21.00 29.52 16.55
CA ILE A 26 21.99 28.47 16.28
C ILE A 26 23.33 28.96 16.84
N ARG A 27 23.74 28.41 17.99
CA ARG A 27 25.09 28.59 18.53
C ARG A 27 26.04 27.67 17.75
N LEU A 28 26.86 28.26 16.89
CA LEU A 28 28.02 27.62 16.26
C LEU A 28 28.99 27.17 17.37
N GLY A 29 29.04 25.87 17.64
CA GLY A 29 30.08 25.24 18.42
C GLY A 29 31.20 24.78 17.50
N ALA A 30 32.23 25.61 17.35
CA ALA A 30 33.47 25.23 16.67
C ALA A 30 34.19 24.13 17.48
N LYS A 31 34.44 22.97 16.85
CA LYS A 31 35.55 22.10 17.27
C LYS A 31 36.32 21.59 16.05
N ARG A 32 37.44 22.27 15.87
CA ARG A 32 38.53 22.07 14.91
C ARG A 32 39.18 20.70 15.12
N ARG A 33 39.31 19.88 14.07
CA ARG A 33 40.45 18.96 13.91
C ARG A 33 40.75 18.81 12.42
N ILE A 34 41.98 19.22 12.09
CA ILE A 34 42.63 19.28 10.79
C ILE A 34 43.29 17.91 10.54
N GLU A 35 43.14 17.35 9.35
CA GLU A 35 44.08 16.44 8.66
C GLU A 35 43.71 16.49 7.16
N THR A 36 44.13 17.53 6.45
CA THR A 36 45.24 17.53 5.47
C THR A 36 45.00 16.66 4.21
N PHE A 37 44.77 17.37 3.10
CA PHE A 37 44.68 16.88 1.72
C PHE A 37 45.90 16.06 1.29
N SER A 38 45.67 15.04 0.45
CA SER A 38 46.57 14.75 -0.68
C SER A 38 45.84 14.00 -1.79
N LEU A 39 45.52 14.73 -2.86
CA LEU A 39 45.11 14.23 -4.16
C LEU A 39 46.39 14.04 -4.98
N LYS A 40 46.72 12.80 -5.37
CA LYS A 40 47.75 12.55 -6.38
C LYS A 40 47.26 11.51 -7.38
N THR A 41 46.97 12.04 -8.55
CA THR A 41 47.02 11.38 -9.85
C THR A 41 48.45 10.89 -10.12
N CYS A 42 48.59 9.70 -10.71
CA CYS A 42 49.81 9.37 -11.45
C CYS A 42 49.43 8.57 -12.70
N LEU A 43 49.45 9.31 -13.80
CA LEU A 43 49.45 8.85 -15.17
C LEU A 43 50.93 8.73 -15.55
N GLN A 44 51.38 7.54 -15.95
CA GLN A 44 52.66 7.42 -16.65
C GLN A 44 52.54 6.40 -17.78
N GLN A 45 52.54 6.96 -18.99
CA GLN A 45 52.83 6.33 -20.27
C GLN A 45 54.12 5.50 -20.23
N ASN A 46 54.19 4.45 -21.06
CA ASN A 46 55.30 4.28 -22.01
C ASN A 46 54.94 3.23 -23.10
N PHE A 47 54.85 3.74 -24.33
CA PHE A 47 55.22 3.17 -25.65
C PHE A 47 54.75 1.77 -26.12
N SER A 48 53.94 1.79 -27.19
CA SER A 48 53.79 0.78 -28.27
C SER A 48 55.02 0.84 -29.24
N PRO A 49 55.14 0.11 -30.40
CA PRO A 49 54.15 -0.69 -31.15
C PRO A 49 54.68 -1.96 -31.88
N LEU A 50 53.77 -2.73 -32.52
CA LEU A 50 53.82 -3.21 -33.94
C LEU A 50 53.09 -4.57 -34.16
N PHE A 51 52.07 -4.54 -35.03
CA PHE A 51 51.34 -5.65 -35.68
C PHE A 51 52.20 -6.34 -36.77
N PRO A 52 51.75 -7.33 -37.61
CA PRO A 52 50.59 -8.27 -37.60
C PRO A 52 50.92 -9.78 -37.95
N ARG A 53 49.88 -10.64 -37.93
CA ARG A 53 49.59 -12.00 -38.53
C ARG A 53 50.26 -12.37 -39.90
N PRO A 54 50.01 -13.55 -40.59
CA PRO A 54 49.49 -14.93 -40.27
C PRO A 54 50.18 -16.12 -41.07
N TRP A 55 49.71 -17.39 -40.93
CA TRP A 55 49.73 -18.60 -41.84
C TRP A 55 50.17 -19.90 -41.11
N LEU A 56 49.89 -21.17 -41.47
CA LEU A 56 48.82 -21.99 -42.10
C LEU A 56 49.42 -23.43 -42.26
N VAL A 57 48.59 -24.51 -42.34
CA VAL A 57 48.86 -25.91 -42.81
C VAL A 57 49.54 -26.89 -41.81
N SER A 58 48.93 -27.99 -41.31
CA SER A 58 48.39 -29.28 -41.84
C SER A 58 49.36 -30.47 -41.81
N SER A 59 48.94 -31.62 -41.24
CA SER A 59 48.90 -32.95 -41.91
C SER A 59 48.50 -34.08 -40.95
N PHE A 60 47.64 -34.98 -41.43
CA PHE A 60 47.21 -36.26 -40.82
C PHE A 60 48.22 -37.39 -41.16
N PRO A 61 48.09 -38.59 -40.56
CA PRO A 61 47.44 -39.66 -41.34
C PRO A 61 46.53 -40.62 -40.54
N VAL A 62 45.76 -41.37 -41.34
CA VAL A 62 44.71 -42.35 -41.04
C VAL A 62 45.30 -43.78 -40.98
N CYS A 63 44.76 -44.66 -40.13
CA CYS A 63 44.57 -46.09 -40.47
C CYS A 63 43.43 -46.73 -39.66
N MET A 64 42.58 -47.46 -40.40
CA MET A 64 41.39 -48.26 -40.05
C MET A 64 41.74 -49.48 -39.17
N SER A 65 40.87 -50.37 -38.67
CA SER A 65 39.46 -50.47 -38.27
C SER A 65 39.38 -51.82 -37.52
N LYS A 66 38.56 -51.95 -36.47
CA LYS A 66 38.01 -53.28 -36.10
C LYS A 66 36.74 -53.17 -35.26
N THR A 67 35.82 -54.01 -35.65
CA THR A 67 34.41 -54.14 -35.31
C THR A 67 34.14 -54.62 -33.88
N GLN A 68 33.22 -53.91 -33.22
CA GLN A 68 31.96 -54.43 -32.65
C GLN A 68 32.02 -55.65 -31.72
N TYR A 69 31.79 -55.45 -30.41
CA TYR A 69 31.03 -56.37 -29.57
C TYR A 69 30.16 -55.59 -28.57
N TYR A 70 28.89 -55.97 -28.55
CA TYR A 70 27.80 -55.37 -27.80
C TYR A 70 27.90 -55.70 -26.31
N HIS A 71 27.79 -54.69 -25.45
CA HIS A 71 27.31 -54.86 -24.09
C HIS A 71 26.28 -53.78 -23.78
N THR A 72 25.01 -54.14 -23.95
CA THR A 72 23.86 -53.40 -23.44
C THR A 72 23.77 -53.60 -21.93
N SER A 73 24.23 -52.61 -21.17
CA SER A 73 23.92 -52.50 -19.74
C SER A 73 22.59 -51.74 -19.60
N PRO A 74 21.54 -52.31 -18.99
CA PRO A 74 20.34 -51.56 -18.69
C PRO A 74 20.66 -50.67 -17.48
N CYS A 75 21.11 -49.45 -17.73
CA CYS A 75 21.05 -48.42 -16.72
C CYS A 75 19.57 -48.16 -16.45
N SER A 76 19.07 -48.81 -15.39
CA SER A 76 17.76 -48.53 -14.82
C SER A 76 17.65 -47.02 -14.68
N PHE A 77 16.69 -46.43 -15.38
CA PHE A 77 16.15 -45.13 -15.05
C PHE A 77 15.58 -45.24 -13.63
N LYS A 78 16.44 -45.13 -12.61
CA LYS A 78 16.03 -44.56 -11.35
C LYS A 78 15.73 -43.12 -11.68
N LYS A 79 14.47 -42.90 -12.06
CA LYS A 79 13.77 -41.63 -11.95
C LYS A 79 14.03 -41.21 -10.51
N LYS A 80 15.09 -40.44 -10.30
CA LYS A 80 15.27 -39.65 -9.09
C LYS A 80 14.02 -38.81 -9.09
N GLN A 81 13.07 -39.23 -8.28
CA GLN A 81 11.93 -38.42 -7.92
C GLN A 81 12.56 -37.23 -7.23
N GLU A 82 12.96 -36.26 -8.05
CA GLU A 82 13.06 -34.88 -7.62
C GLU A 82 11.66 -34.64 -7.07
N GLN A 83 11.54 -34.80 -5.75
CA GLN A 83 10.52 -34.12 -5.01
C GLN A 83 10.63 -32.69 -5.50
N ALA A 84 9.68 -32.32 -6.36
CA ALA A 84 9.28 -30.95 -6.52
C ALA A 84 8.98 -30.51 -5.09
N VAL A 85 10.00 -29.95 -4.43
CA VAL A 85 9.83 -29.11 -3.26
C VAL A 85 9.00 -27.98 -3.85
N LEU A 86 7.67 -28.15 -3.75
CA LEU A 86 6.72 -27.07 -3.88
C LEU A 86 7.37 -25.89 -3.15
N PRO A 87 7.60 -24.75 -3.81
CA PRO A 87 8.20 -23.62 -3.13
C PRO A 87 7.37 -23.39 -1.88
N ALA A 88 8.03 -23.46 -0.72
CA ALA A 88 7.38 -23.30 0.57
C ALA A 88 6.46 -22.08 0.45
N ARG A 89 5.15 -22.32 0.58
CA ARG A 89 4.12 -21.30 0.41
C ARG A 89 4.60 -20.07 1.19
N PRO A 90 4.77 -18.90 0.55
CA PRO A 90 5.31 -17.75 1.25
C PRO A 90 4.49 -17.57 2.53
N PRO A 91 5.13 -17.40 3.70
CA PRO A 91 4.43 -17.32 4.96
C PRO A 91 3.30 -16.29 4.80
N GLN A 92 2.07 -16.72 5.13
CA GLN A 92 0.89 -15.87 4.96
C GLN A 92 1.17 -14.55 5.67
N THR A 93 1.00 -13.42 4.98
CA THR A 93 1.34 -12.08 5.51
C THR A 93 0.72 -11.84 6.88
N ILE A 94 -0.42 -12.46 7.18
CA ILE A 94 -1.14 -12.42 8.47
C ILE A 94 -0.29 -12.94 9.64
N SER A 95 0.65 -13.87 9.41
CA SER A 95 1.52 -14.43 10.46
C SER A 95 2.45 -13.40 11.11
N TYR A 96 2.64 -12.24 10.48
CA TYR A 96 3.47 -11.14 10.99
C TYR A 96 2.70 -10.12 11.86
N LEU A 97 1.40 -10.35 12.14
CA LEU A 97 0.63 -9.52 13.09
C LEU A 97 1.28 -9.37 14.48
N PRO A 98 1.74 -10.46 15.14
CA PRO A 98 2.30 -10.36 16.49
C PRO A 98 3.62 -9.58 16.54
N ASP A 99 4.31 -9.42 15.40
CA ASP A 99 5.55 -8.64 15.29
C ASP A 99 5.30 -7.12 15.21
N SER A 100 4.03 -6.70 15.17
CA SER A 100 3.68 -5.28 15.07
C SER A 100 3.99 -4.51 16.37
N PRO A 101 4.39 -3.23 16.27
CA PRO A 101 4.52 -2.38 17.44
C PRO A 101 3.18 -2.31 18.19
N LYS A 102 3.19 -2.70 19.47
CA LYS A 102 2.02 -2.69 20.36
C LYS A 102 1.14 -1.44 20.23
N PRO A 103 1.66 -0.19 20.23
CA PRO A 103 0.82 0.99 20.10
C PRO A 103 0.09 1.04 18.75
N ALA A 104 0.75 0.67 17.64
CA ALA A 104 0.14 0.65 16.32
C ALA A 104 -0.99 -0.38 16.24
N LEU A 105 -0.80 -1.56 16.85
CA LEU A 105 -1.82 -2.59 16.94
C LEU A 105 -3.04 -2.09 17.73
N TYR A 106 -2.84 -1.55 18.95
CA TYR A 106 -3.96 -1.11 19.78
C TYR A 106 -4.76 0.04 19.15
N ILE A 107 -4.07 1.03 18.58
CA ILE A 107 -4.74 2.17 17.90
C ILE A 107 -5.53 1.66 16.70
N THR A 108 -4.97 0.72 15.95
CA THR A 108 -5.64 0.19 14.76
C THR A 108 -6.85 -0.66 15.12
N LEU A 109 -6.76 -1.49 16.16
CA LEU A 109 -7.91 -2.25 16.68
C LEU A 109 -9.01 -1.33 17.23
N ALA A 110 -8.65 -0.27 17.95
CA ALA A 110 -9.63 0.73 18.40
C ALA A 110 -10.32 1.41 17.20
N GLY A 111 -9.58 1.67 16.12
CA GLY A 111 -10.12 2.16 14.85
C GLY A 111 -11.09 1.22 14.14
N LEU A 112 -11.23 -0.05 14.55
CA LEU A 112 -12.23 -0.96 13.99
C LEU A 112 -13.62 -0.81 14.61
N ILE A 113 -13.72 -0.16 15.77
CA ILE A 113 -14.98 0.00 16.50
C ILE A 113 -16.08 0.63 15.62
N PRO A 114 -15.85 1.74 14.89
CA PRO A 114 -16.90 2.36 14.09
C PRO A 114 -17.27 1.55 12.83
N PHE A 115 -16.46 0.55 12.44
CA PHE A 115 -16.87 -0.41 11.42
C PHE A 115 -17.81 -1.46 12.00
N ILE A 116 -17.49 -2.04 13.16
CA ILE A 116 -18.16 -3.22 13.71
C ILE A 116 -19.43 -2.85 14.49
N ALA A 117 -19.41 -1.74 15.24
CA ALA A 117 -20.50 -1.38 16.13
C ALA A 117 -21.85 -1.17 15.40
N PRO A 118 -21.92 -0.44 14.26
CA PRO A 118 -23.19 -0.22 13.57
C PRO A 118 -23.90 -1.51 13.11
N PRO A 119 -23.28 -2.44 12.37
CA PRO A 119 -23.95 -3.68 11.97
C PRO A 119 -24.25 -4.59 13.15
N LEU A 120 -23.38 -4.62 14.17
CA LEU A 120 -23.65 -5.40 15.38
C LEU A 120 -24.93 -4.93 16.06
N VAL A 121 -25.10 -3.62 16.25
CA VAL A 121 -26.33 -3.05 16.82
C VAL A 121 -27.54 -3.42 15.96
N MET A 122 -27.48 -3.24 14.64
CA MET A 122 -28.60 -3.54 13.76
C MET A 122 -28.99 -5.03 13.76
N VAL A 123 -28.01 -5.95 13.83
CA VAL A 123 -28.25 -7.39 13.95
C VAL A 123 -28.90 -7.74 15.28
N MET A 124 -28.46 -7.12 16.39
CA MET A 124 -29.03 -7.35 17.72
C MET A 124 -30.46 -6.81 17.84
N THR A 125 -30.73 -5.64 17.24
CA THR A 125 -32.07 -5.05 17.23
C THR A 125 -32.97 -5.63 16.13
N LYS A 126 -32.46 -6.51 15.27
CA LYS A 126 -33.19 -7.09 14.13
C LYS A 126 -33.90 -6.04 13.27
N THR A 127 -33.25 -4.89 13.10
CA THR A 127 -33.84 -3.72 12.45
C THR A 127 -32.77 -2.96 11.69
N TYR A 128 -33.07 -2.54 10.46
CA TYR A 128 -32.19 -1.67 9.71
C TYR A 128 -32.36 -0.21 10.15
N ILE A 129 -31.25 0.44 10.51
CA ILE A 129 -31.21 1.81 11.01
C ILE A 129 -30.35 2.66 10.07
N PRO A 130 -30.95 3.48 9.17
CA PRO A 130 -30.23 4.19 8.12
C PRO A 130 -29.13 5.13 8.63
N ILE A 131 -29.34 5.78 9.79
CA ILE A 131 -28.34 6.67 10.38
C ILE A 131 -27.08 5.91 10.80
N LEU A 132 -27.22 4.68 11.31
CA LEU A 132 -26.07 3.84 11.68
C LEU A 132 -25.29 3.42 10.42
N ALA A 133 -25.99 3.00 9.37
CA ALA A 133 -25.37 2.67 8.08
C ALA A 133 -24.65 3.89 7.46
N PHE A 134 -25.24 5.08 7.55
CA PHE A 134 -24.60 6.32 7.10
C PHE A 134 -23.34 6.63 7.91
N THR A 135 -23.38 6.55 9.24
CA THR A 135 -22.20 6.81 10.08
C THR A 135 -21.06 5.83 9.81
N GLN A 136 -21.38 4.56 9.59
CA GLN A 136 -20.41 3.53 9.20
C GLN A 136 -19.79 3.83 7.83
N MET A 137 -20.61 4.20 6.84
CA MET A 137 -20.16 4.60 5.51
C MET A 137 -19.25 5.84 5.58
N ALA A 138 -19.67 6.88 6.30
CA ALA A 138 -18.91 8.11 6.47
C ALA A 138 -17.56 7.87 7.16
N TYR A 139 -17.52 6.98 8.16
CA TYR A 139 -16.27 6.54 8.77
C TYR A 139 -15.38 5.79 7.78
N GLY A 140 -15.94 4.85 7.02
CA GLY A 140 -15.20 4.11 5.99
C GLY A 140 -14.63 5.01 4.90
N ALA A 141 -15.39 6.00 4.44
CA ALA A 141 -14.93 7.02 3.50
C ALA A 141 -13.78 7.84 4.10
N SER A 142 -13.92 8.30 5.35
CA SER A 142 -12.86 9.04 6.07
C SER A 142 -11.59 8.22 6.23
N PHE A 143 -11.72 6.94 6.61
CA PHE A 143 -10.61 6.00 6.72
C PHE A 143 -9.94 5.77 5.36
N LEU A 144 -10.72 5.60 4.29
CA LEU A 144 -10.22 5.45 2.93
C LEU A 144 -9.42 6.68 2.47
N SER A 145 -9.89 7.89 2.76
CA SER A 145 -9.14 9.12 2.48
C SER A 145 -7.82 9.19 3.27
N PHE A 146 -7.84 8.76 4.54
CA PHE A 146 -6.63 8.64 5.35
C PHE A 146 -5.60 7.65 4.75
N LEU A 147 -6.03 6.54 4.13
CA LEU A 147 -5.14 5.62 3.41
C LEU A 147 -4.37 6.32 2.28
N GLY A 148 -5.02 7.25 1.57
CA GLY A 148 -4.33 8.09 0.58
C GLY A 148 -3.20 8.91 1.21
N GLY A 149 -3.47 9.55 2.36
CA GLY A 149 -2.48 10.37 3.08
C GLY A 149 -1.27 9.58 3.60
N ILE A 150 -1.47 8.34 4.04
CA ILE A 150 -0.39 7.47 4.55
C ILE A 150 0.71 7.27 3.50
N ARG A 151 0.33 7.18 2.22
CA ARG A 151 1.28 6.97 1.13
C ARG A 151 2.23 8.16 0.97
N TRP A 152 1.73 9.39 1.15
CA TRP A 152 2.59 10.59 1.21
C TRP A 152 3.55 10.53 2.39
N GLY A 153 3.08 10.07 3.56
CA GLY A 153 3.92 9.90 4.75
C GLY A 153 5.08 8.93 4.54
N PHE A 154 4.92 7.92 3.70
CA PHE A 154 5.97 6.95 3.39
C PHE A 154 6.93 7.41 2.29
N THR A 155 6.50 8.20 1.31
CA THR A 155 7.33 8.62 0.17
C THR A 155 8.16 9.87 0.42
N LEU A 156 7.77 10.74 1.35
CA LEU A 156 8.44 12.01 1.64
C LEU A 156 9.80 11.89 2.39
N PRO A 157 10.04 10.93 3.30
CA PRO A 157 11.31 10.81 3.99
C PRO A 157 12.50 10.58 3.04
N GLN A 158 13.62 11.25 3.30
CA GLN A 158 14.85 11.08 2.53
C GLN A 158 15.38 9.64 2.68
N GLY A 159 15.68 8.99 1.56
CA GLY A 159 16.09 7.58 1.55
C GLY A 159 14.94 6.57 1.63
N SER A 160 13.68 7.02 1.48
CA SER A 160 12.54 6.12 1.38
C SER A 160 12.73 5.13 0.22
N PRO A 161 12.40 3.84 0.40
CA PRO A 161 12.42 2.86 -0.68
C PRO A 161 11.45 3.21 -1.82
N ALA A 162 10.42 4.01 -1.53
CA ALA A 162 9.49 4.53 -2.53
C ALA A 162 9.81 6.00 -2.79
N LYS A 163 10.42 6.30 -3.94
CA LYS A 163 10.70 7.67 -4.36
C LYS A 163 9.38 8.45 -4.55
N PRO A 164 9.40 9.78 -4.35
CA PRO A 164 8.26 10.66 -4.61
C PRO A 164 8.03 10.84 -6.12
N ASP A 165 7.81 9.73 -6.82
CA ASP A 165 7.52 9.70 -8.24
C ASP A 165 6.05 10.07 -8.46
N PHE A 166 5.77 10.70 -9.60
CA PHE A 166 4.41 11.14 -9.94
C PHE A 166 3.39 9.99 -9.85
N LEU A 167 3.75 8.78 -10.30
CA LEU A 167 2.87 7.61 -10.22
C LEU A 167 2.60 7.18 -8.77
N ASN A 168 3.58 7.28 -7.88
CA ASN A 168 3.40 6.94 -6.48
C ASN A 168 2.50 7.95 -5.76
N LEU A 169 2.64 9.23 -6.09
CA LEU A 169 1.81 10.30 -5.55
C LEU A 169 0.40 10.29 -6.16
N ALA A 170 0.26 10.12 -7.47
CA ALA A 170 -1.04 10.09 -8.15
C ALA A 170 -1.92 8.92 -7.66
N ASN A 171 -1.33 7.75 -7.39
CA ASN A 171 -2.07 6.61 -6.87
C ASN A 171 -2.61 6.82 -5.44
N SER A 172 -2.09 7.80 -4.69
CA SER A 172 -2.66 8.19 -3.39
C SER A 172 -3.98 8.96 -3.54
N ALA A 173 -4.25 9.54 -4.71
CA ALA A 173 -5.46 10.29 -4.97
C ALA A 173 -6.67 9.36 -5.18
N ALA A 174 -6.44 8.12 -5.67
CA ALA A 174 -7.53 7.18 -5.91
C ALA A 174 -8.40 6.93 -4.66
N PRO A 175 -7.85 6.55 -3.48
CA PRO A 175 -8.64 6.44 -2.25
C PRO A 175 -9.45 7.70 -1.90
N VAL A 176 -8.86 8.88 -2.08
CA VAL A 176 -9.51 10.17 -1.79
C VAL A 176 -10.68 10.42 -2.75
N VAL A 177 -10.51 10.12 -4.04
CA VAL A 177 -11.57 10.24 -5.05
C VAL A 177 -12.73 9.30 -4.75
N PHE A 178 -12.45 8.04 -4.40
CA PHE A 178 -13.52 7.09 -4.02
C PHE A 178 -14.25 7.53 -2.75
N SER A 179 -13.53 8.07 -1.76
CA SER A 179 -14.16 8.66 -0.57
C SER A 179 -15.08 9.83 -0.94
N TRP A 180 -14.64 10.71 -1.84
CA TRP A 180 -15.44 11.86 -2.27
C TRP A 180 -16.67 11.43 -3.06
N LEU A 181 -16.52 10.47 -3.97
CA LEU A 181 -17.63 9.88 -4.71
C LEU A 181 -18.66 9.22 -3.78
N ALA A 182 -18.23 8.51 -2.74
CA ALA A 182 -19.14 7.91 -1.77
C ALA A 182 -20.06 8.94 -1.09
N PHE A 183 -19.56 10.16 -0.81
CA PHE A 183 -20.39 11.24 -0.28
C PHE A 183 -21.37 11.79 -1.31
N PHE A 184 -20.99 11.88 -2.59
CA PHE A 184 -21.92 12.29 -3.65
C PHE A 184 -23.09 11.33 -3.83
N VAL A 185 -22.82 10.02 -3.77
CA VAL A 185 -23.87 9.00 -3.90
C VAL A 185 -24.52 8.63 -2.56
N SER A 186 -24.29 9.40 -1.50
CA SER A 186 -24.77 9.08 -0.14
C SER A 186 -26.29 9.04 0.01
N GLU A 187 -27.04 9.68 -0.91
CA GLU A 187 -28.50 9.54 -0.99
C GLU A 187 -28.91 8.07 -1.18
N ARG A 188 -28.11 7.31 -1.93
CA ARG A 188 -28.27 5.87 -2.16
C ARG A 188 -27.22 5.13 -1.32
N LEU A 189 -27.47 5.01 -0.02
CA LEU A 189 -26.52 4.44 0.96
C LEU A 189 -25.88 3.11 0.54
N SER A 190 -26.62 2.21 -0.12
CA SER A 190 -26.07 0.94 -0.62
C SER A 190 -24.98 1.16 -1.66
N GLU A 191 -25.21 2.07 -2.62
CA GLU A 191 -24.24 2.43 -3.66
C GLU A 191 -23.02 3.12 -3.05
N ALA A 192 -23.23 3.99 -2.06
CA ALA A 192 -22.15 4.64 -1.32
C ALA A 192 -21.27 3.63 -0.58
N ILE A 193 -21.87 2.67 0.11
CA ILE A 193 -21.14 1.59 0.81
C ILE A 193 -20.34 0.74 -0.19
N VAL A 194 -20.94 0.37 -1.33
CA VAL A 194 -20.25 -0.38 -2.39
C VAL A 194 -19.08 0.43 -2.96
N THR A 195 -19.25 1.73 -3.15
CA THR A 195 -18.17 2.63 -3.60
C THR A 195 -17.00 2.65 -2.62
N VAL A 196 -17.28 2.69 -1.31
CA VAL A 196 -16.24 2.59 -0.27
C VAL A 196 -15.55 1.22 -0.29
N ILE A 197 -16.31 0.12 -0.44
CA ILE A 197 -15.74 -1.24 -0.55
C ILE A 197 -14.76 -1.33 -1.74
N ILE A 198 -15.17 -0.84 -2.92
CA ILE A 198 -14.34 -0.85 -4.12
C ILE A 198 -13.07 -0.02 -3.88
N GLY A 199 -13.22 1.17 -3.31
CA GLY A 199 -12.09 2.04 -2.96
C GLY A 199 -11.12 1.38 -1.98
N LEU A 200 -11.61 0.70 -0.95
CA LEU A 200 -10.79 -0.06 0.01
C LEU A 200 -10.04 -1.21 -0.68
N GLY A 201 -10.68 -1.91 -1.60
CA GLY A 201 -10.05 -2.97 -2.39
C GLY A 201 -8.91 -2.45 -3.27
N ILE A 202 -9.14 -1.33 -3.96
CA ILE A 202 -8.11 -0.66 -4.78
C ILE A 202 -6.97 -0.14 -3.90
N ALA A 203 -7.28 0.48 -2.76
CA ALA A 203 -6.27 0.94 -1.81
C ALA A 203 -5.40 -0.23 -1.32
N LEU A 204 -6.01 -1.34 -0.89
CA LEU A 204 -5.29 -2.53 -0.45
C LEU A 204 -4.44 -3.13 -1.57
N HIS A 205 -4.99 -3.25 -2.78
CA HIS A 205 -4.27 -3.78 -3.93
C HIS A 205 -3.05 -2.91 -4.25
N THR A 206 -3.23 -1.58 -4.30
CA THR A 206 -2.11 -0.68 -4.59
C THR A 206 -1.06 -0.68 -3.48
N GLU A 207 -1.44 -0.76 -2.20
CA GLU A 207 -0.49 -0.88 -1.09
C GLU A 207 0.33 -2.17 -1.15
N LEU A 208 -0.29 -3.31 -1.49
CA LEU A 208 0.40 -4.60 -1.54
C LEU A 208 1.31 -4.74 -2.77
N PHE A 209 0.87 -4.26 -3.94
CA PHE A 209 1.59 -4.46 -5.20
C PHE A 209 2.59 -3.35 -5.52
N LEU A 210 2.27 -2.08 -5.24
CA LEU A 210 3.16 -0.97 -5.59
C LEU A 210 4.21 -0.68 -4.52
N LEU A 211 4.04 -1.19 -3.29
CA LEU A 211 4.99 -0.96 -2.19
C LEU A 211 5.44 -2.28 -1.54
N PRO A 212 6.27 -3.09 -2.24
CA PRO A 212 6.87 -4.29 -1.67
C PRO A 212 7.76 -3.98 -0.45
N HIS A 213 8.21 -2.73 -0.31
CA HIS A 213 9.11 -2.27 0.75
C HIS A 213 8.44 -1.94 2.09
N TYR A 214 7.10 -1.98 2.21
CA TYR A 214 6.48 -1.87 3.54
C TYR A 214 6.88 -3.05 4.43
N PRO A 215 7.09 -2.83 5.74
CA PRO A 215 7.33 -3.93 6.66
C PRO A 215 6.12 -4.87 6.68
N ASN A 216 6.39 -6.18 6.78
CA ASN A 216 5.36 -7.20 6.64
C ASN A 216 4.24 -7.07 7.69
N TRP A 217 4.56 -6.65 8.92
CA TRP A 217 3.58 -6.40 9.98
C TRP A 217 2.54 -5.34 9.57
N PHE A 218 2.95 -4.31 8.83
CA PHE A 218 2.06 -3.24 8.41
C PHE A 218 1.12 -3.70 7.29
N LYS A 219 1.65 -4.46 6.31
CA LYS A 219 0.83 -5.10 5.27
C LYS A 219 -0.20 -6.05 5.87
N ALA A 220 0.22 -6.83 6.87
CA ALA A 220 -0.66 -7.75 7.59
C ALA A 220 -1.81 -7.00 8.28
N LEU A 221 -1.47 -5.91 8.97
CA LEU A 221 -2.43 -5.04 9.65
C LEU A 221 -3.44 -4.43 8.66
N ARG A 222 -2.98 -3.95 7.50
CA ARG A 222 -3.86 -3.43 6.43
C ARG A 222 -4.81 -4.49 5.91
N ILE A 223 -4.32 -5.70 5.64
CA ILE A 223 -5.16 -6.82 5.19
C ILE A 223 -6.26 -7.13 6.23
N VAL A 224 -5.90 -7.23 7.52
CA VAL A 224 -6.88 -7.52 8.57
C VAL A 224 -7.94 -6.42 8.67
N VAL A 225 -7.52 -5.15 8.69
CA VAL A 225 -8.46 -4.02 8.83
C VAL A 225 -9.42 -3.93 7.65
N THR A 226 -8.89 -4.05 6.43
CA THR A 226 -9.71 -4.00 5.21
C THR A 226 -10.66 -5.19 5.12
N LEU A 227 -10.24 -6.38 5.54
CA LEU A 227 -11.09 -7.56 5.62
C LEU A 227 -12.22 -7.38 6.62
N VAL A 228 -11.92 -6.88 7.83
CA VAL A 228 -12.93 -6.60 8.85
C VAL A 228 -13.91 -5.54 8.35
N ALA A 229 -13.42 -4.44 7.77
CA ALA A 229 -14.26 -3.40 7.20
C ALA A 229 -15.17 -3.95 6.09
N PHE A 230 -14.63 -4.75 5.18
CA PHE A 230 -15.38 -5.40 4.10
C PHE A 230 -16.51 -6.27 4.64
N VAL A 231 -16.20 -7.21 5.55
CA VAL A 231 -17.19 -8.08 6.18
C VAL A 231 -18.27 -7.26 6.88
N SER A 232 -17.86 -6.22 7.60
CA SER A 232 -18.80 -5.35 8.32
C SER A 232 -19.77 -4.62 7.38
N PHE A 233 -19.29 -4.11 6.25
CA PHE A 233 -20.14 -3.50 5.24
C PHE A 233 -21.07 -4.52 4.56
N VAL A 234 -20.58 -5.72 4.26
CA VAL A 234 -21.42 -6.80 3.72
C VAL A 234 -22.55 -7.13 4.69
N ILE A 235 -22.26 -7.30 5.99
CA ILE A 235 -23.31 -7.52 7.01
C ILE A 235 -24.33 -6.38 6.99
N THR A 236 -23.88 -5.14 6.86
CA THR A 236 -24.76 -3.96 6.82
C THR A 236 -25.70 -3.99 5.62
N LEU A 237 -25.20 -4.37 4.45
CA LEU A 237 -26.01 -4.53 3.25
C LEU A 237 -27.01 -5.68 3.40
N LEU A 238 -26.58 -6.83 3.93
CA LEU A 238 -27.47 -7.96 4.19
C LEU A 238 -28.58 -7.60 5.18
N VAL A 239 -28.25 -6.89 6.26
CA VAL A 239 -29.24 -6.42 7.25
C VAL A 239 -30.30 -5.54 6.59
N LYS A 240 -29.91 -4.67 5.64
CA LYS A 240 -30.87 -3.85 4.89
C LYS A 240 -31.84 -4.71 4.07
N ASP A 241 -31.35 -5.80 3.49
CA ASP A 241 -32.17 -6.69 2.65
C ASP A 241 -33.11 -7.58 3.48
N PHE A 242 -32.68 -8.01 4.69
CA PHE A 242 -33.44 -8.93 5.54
C PHE A 242 -34.38 -8.27 6.54
N TYR A 243 -34.12 -7.04 7.00
CA TYR A 243 -34.90 -6.41 8.07
C TYR A 243 -35.69 -5.19 7.58
N PRO A 244 -36.90 -4.97 8.11
CA PRO A 244 -37.67 -3.77 7.81
C PRO A 244 -36.92 -2.52 8.28
N GLU A 245 -36.99 -1.46 7.48
CA GLU A 245 -36.35 -0.18 7.75
C GLU A 245 -37.09 0.56 8.89
N LYS A 246 -36.39 0.92 9.97
CA LYS A 246 -36.95 1.81 11.00
C LYS A 246 -36.87 3.25 10.51
N GLY A 247 -37.93 3.74 9.89
CA GLY A 247 -38.05 5.14 9.53
C GLY A 247 -39.45 5.48 9.01
N PRO A 248 -39.96 6.71 9.28
CA PRO A 248 -41.22 7.14 8.72
C PRO A 248 -41.06 7.17 7.20
N LYS A 249 -41.89 6.40 6.49
CA LYS A 249 -42.06 6.53 5.04
C LYS A 249 -42.28 8.02 4.77
N ARG A 250 -41.36 8.68 4.07
CA ARG A 250 -41.64 10.03 3.56
C ARG A 250 -42.86 9.90 2.66
N LEU A 251 -44.01 10.38 3.15
CA LEU A 251 -45.19 10.69 2.34
C LEU A 251 -44.77 11.75 1.31
N ARG A 252 -44.29 11.31 0.15
CA ARG A 252 -44.26 12.15 -1.05
C ARG A 252 -44.17 11.30 -2.32
N GLN A 253 -45.33 10.87 -2.80
CA GLN A 253 -45.79 11.22 -4.16
C GLN A 253 -47.28 10.88 -4.28
N VAL A 254 -48.11 11.83 -3.85
CA VAL A 254 -49.38 12.17 -4.50
C VAL A 254 -49.28 13.66 -4.75
N GLU A 255 -48.77 14.01 -5.93
CA GLU A 255 -49.10 15.19 -6.75
C GLU A 255 -48.23 15.17 -8.02
#